data_AF-A0A962FMN8-F1
#
_entry.id   AF-A0A962FMN8-F1
#
_cell.length_a   1.000
_cell.length_b   1.000
_cell.length_c   1.000
_cell.angle_alpha   90.00
_cell.angle_beta   90.00
_cell.angle_gamma   90.00
#
_symmetry.space_group_name_H-M   'P 1'
#
loop_
_entity.id
_entity.type
_entity.pdbx_description
1 polymer ?
#
loop_
_entity_poly.entity_id
_entity_poly.type
_entity_poly.pdbx_seq_one_letter_code
_entity_poly.pdbx_strand_id
1 'polypeptide(L)'
;MTDQLTQQQVNQTAWAACDTFRGVVDAGQYKDYILVMLFLKYISDHWNDHLETYRKQYGGDETRIRRRLERERFVLPEGASFYDLYEARNEANIGERINIA
;
A
#
# COMPACT_ATOMS: atom_id res chain seq x y z
N MET A 1 -31.07 -13.39 1.06
CA MET A 1 -30.88 -11.92 0.97
C MET A 1 -29.40 -11.70 0.78
N THR A 2 -29.00 -11.17 -0.37
CA THR A 2 -27.60 -10.80 -0.61
C THR A 2 -27.34 -9.57 0.25
N ASP A 3 -26.62 -9.75 1.37
CA ASP A 3 -26.26 -8.65 2.26
C ASP A 3 -25.41 -7.67 1.46
N GLN A 4 -25.99 -6.54 1.06
CA GLN A 4 -25.26 -5.53 0.30
C GLN A 4 -24.29 -4.85 1.26
N LEU A 5 -22.99 -5.04 0.99
CA LEU A 5 -21.93 -4.37 1.74
C LEU A 5 -22.12 -2.85 1.62
N THR A 6 -22.49 -2.21 2.72
CA THR A 6 -22.63 -0.75 2.77
C THR A 6 -21.29 -0.10 3.12
N GLN A 7 -21.07 1.13 2.63
CA GLN A 7 -19.91 1.93 3.04
C GLN A 7 -19.83 2.10 4.56
N GLN A 8 -20.98 2.21 5.22
CA GLN A 8 -21.06 2.31 6.67
C GLN A 8 -20.50 1.05 7.37
N GLN A 9 -20.88 -0.14 6.90
CA GLN A 9 -20.34 -1.40 7.43
C GLN A 9 -18.83 -1.48 7.23
N VAL A 10 -18.33 -1.13 6.04
CA VAL A 10 -16.87 -1.11 5.76
C VAL A 10 -16.13 -0.17 6.71
N ASN A 11 -16.61 1.06 6.85
CA ASN A 11 -16.01 2.05 7.73
C ASN A 11 -16.02 1.57 9.19
N GLN A 12 -17.13 0.97 9.63
CA GLN A 12 -17.26 0.48 11.01
C GLN A 12 -16.33 -0.70 11.29
N THR A 13 -16.20 -1.64 10.35
CA THR A 13 -15.25 -2.76 10.46
C THR A 13 -13.81 -2.27 10.47
N ALA A 14 -13.44 -1.35 9.58
CA ALA A 14 -12.10 -0.77 9.55
C ALA A 14 -11.78 0.00 10.83
N TRP A 15 -12.75 0.75 11.36
CA TRP A 15 -12.60 1.47 12.63
C TRP A 15 -12.38 0.51 13.81
N ALA A 16 -13.16 -0.57 13.88
CA ALA A 16 -13.02 -1.59 14.92
C ALA A 16 -11.66 -2.31 14.85
N ALA A 17 -11.17 -2.58 13.64
CA ALA A 17 -9.83 -3.14 13.45
C ALA A 17 -8.75 -2.18 13.95
N CYS A 18 -8.83 -0.89 13.61
CA CYS A 18 -7.90 0.13 14.08
C CYS A 18 -7.88 0.27 15.62
N ASP A 19 -9.05 0.23 16.26
CA ASP A 19 -9.14 0.27 17.73
C ASP A 19 -8.52 -0.96 18.40
N THR A 20 -8.62 -2.12 17.73
CA THR A 20 -7.98 -3.36 18.20
C THR A 20 -6.46 -3.30 18.04
N PHE A 21 -5.95 -2.80 16.91
CA PHE A 21 -4.53 -2.82 16.59
C PHE A 21 -3.71 -1.72 17.27
N ARG A 22 -4.29 -0.59 17.64
CA ARG A 22 -3.55 0.49 18.31
C ARG A 22 -3.00 0.11 19.69
N GLY A 23 -3.59 -0.89 20.34
CA GLY A 23 -3.17 -1.36 21.66
C GLY A 23 -3.15 -0.23 22.69
N VAL A 24 -1.97 0.03 23.27
CA VAL A 24 -1.76 1.09 24.28
C VAL A 24 -1.47 2.47 23.69
N VAL A 25 -1.37 2.58 22.35
CA VAL A 25 -1.08 3.85 21.69
C VAL A 25 -2.33 4.74 21.69
N ASP A 26 -2.15 6.01 22.05
CA ASP A 26 -3.21 6.99 21.99
C ASP A 26 -3.70 7.17 20.54
N ALA A 27 -5.00 7.37 20.35
CA ALA A 27 -5.60 7.49 19.03
C ALA A 27 -4.99 8.66 18.22
N GLY A 28 -4.64 9.75 18.90
CA GLY A 28 -4.00 10.91 18.29
C GLY A 28 -2.62 10.62 17.71
N GLN A 29 -1.86 9.71 18.32
CA GLN A 29 -0.54 9.28 17.83
C GLN A 29 -0.66 8.14 16.82
N TYR A 30 -1.58 7.19 17.05
CA TYR A 30 -1.78 6.04 16.17
C TYR A 30 -2.13 6.46 14.74
N LYS A 31 -2.94 7.52 14.59
CA LYS A 31 -3.33 8.05 13.27
C LYS A 31 -2.11 8.40 12.40
N ASP A 32 -1.06 8.95 13.01
CA ASP A 32 0.10 9.45 12.26
C ASP A 32 0.93 8.29 11.69
N TYR A 33 0.89 7.11 12.32
CA TYR A 33 1.54 5.90 11.79
C TYR A 33 0.65 5.15 10.79
N ILE A 34 -0.62 4.91 11.15
CA ILE A 34 -1.50 4.06 10.34
C ILE A 34 -1.87 4.73 9.02
N LEU A 35 -2.09 6.06 9.01
CA LEU A 35 -2.45 6.77 7.79
C LEU A 35 -1.29 6.81 6.79
N VAL A 36 -0.05 6.92 7.26
CA VAL A 36 1.14 6.86 6.40
C VAL A 36 1.27 5.48 5.77
N MET A 37 1.09 4.41 6.56
CA MET A 37 1.11 3.04 6.02
C MET A 37 -0.02 2.76 5.03
N LEU A 38 -1.23 3.27 5.29
CA LEU A 38 -2.36 3.16 4.36
C LEU A 38 -2.12 3.95 3.07
N PHE A 39 -1.48 5.12 3.18
CA PHE A 39 -1.10 5.90 2.01
C PHE A 39 -0.04 5.17 1.15
N LEU A 40 0.97 4.57 1.78
CA LEU A 40 1.96 3.74 1.07
C LEU A 40 1.30 2.54 0.39
N LYS A 41 0.36 1.86 1.07
CA LYS A 41 -0.44 0.78 0.48
C LYS A 41 -1.21 1.26 -0.74
N TYR A 42 -1.88 2.40 -0.63
CA TYR A 42 -2.65 2.99 -1.72
C TYR A 42 -1.79 3.29 -2.95
N ILE A 43 -0.62 3.91 -2.77
CA ILE A 43 0.31 4.17 -3.88
C ILE A 43 0.79 2.85 -4.49
N SER A 44 1.14 1.88 -3.66
CA SER A 44 1.64 0.58 -4.12
C SER A 44 0.59 -0.18 -4.94
N ASP A 45 -0.67 -0.11 -4.53
CA ASP A 45 -1.79 -0.72 -5.26
C ASP A 45 -2.03 -0.03 -6.60
N HIS A 46 -2.10 1.30 -6.59
CA HIS A 46 -2.28 2.07 -7.81
C HIS A 46 -1.14 1.83 -8.81
N TRP A 47 0.10 1.73 -8.32
CA TRP A 47 1.26 1.40 -9.15
C TRP A 47 1.17 -0.01 -9.75
N ASN A 48 0.75 -0.99 -8.95
CA ASN A 48 0.54 -2.37 -9.41
C ASN A 48 -0.58 -2.49 -10.45
N ASP A 49 -1.69 -1.77 -10.27
CA ASP A 49 -2.79 -1.72 -11.23
C ASP A 49 -2.33 -1.16 -12.59
N HIS A 50 -1.51 -0.11 -12.55
CA HIS A 50 -0.90 0.50 -13.74
C HIS A 50 0.10 -0.45 -14.41
N LEU A 51 0.95 -1.10 -13.63
CA LEU A 51 1.88 -2.12 -14.11
C LEU A 51 1.13 -3.26 -14.82
N GLU A 52 0.06 -3.78 -14.22
CA GLU A 52 -0.77 -4.83 -14.82
C GLU A 52 -1.44 -4.35 -16.12
N THR A 53 -1.97 -3.12 -16.11
CA THR A 53 -2.56 -2.49 -17.29
C THR A 53 -1.55 -2.37 -18.44
N TYR A 54 -0.32 -1.92 -18.15
CA TYR A 54 0.72 -1.80 -19.17
C TYR A 54 1.24 -3.16 -19.64
N ARG A 55 1.33 -4.16 -18.75
CA ARG A 55 1.61 -5.55 -19.15
C ARG A 55 0.56 -6.09 -20.11
N LYS A 56 -0.73 -5.82 -19.89
CA LYS A 56 -1.81 -6.21 -20.82
C LYS A 56 -1.70 -5.47 -22.16
N GLN A 57 -1.32 -4.20 -22.16
CA GLN A 57 -1.21 -3.38 -23.38
C GLN A 57 0.03 -3.67 -24.22
N TYR A 58 1.17 -3.93 -23.57
CA TYR A 58 2.48 -4.04 -24.23
C TYR A 58 3.08 -5.45 -24.17
N GLY A 59 2.39 -6.40 -23.52
CA GLY A 59 2.85 -7.78 -23.38
C GLY A 59 4.13 -7.89 -22.56
N GLY A 60 5.12 -8.60 -23.11
CA GLY A 60 6.44 -8.81 -22.49
C GLY A 60 7.50 -7.75 -22.80
N ASP A 61 7.14 -6.62 -23.42
CA ASP A 61 8.09 -5.51 -23.65
C ASP A 61 8.29 -4.70 -22.35
N GLU A 62 9.05 -5.29 -21.43
CA GLU A 62 9.39 -4.74 -20.11
C GLU A 62 10.07 -3.36 -20.21
N THR A 63 10.80 -3.08 -21.29
CA THR A 63 11.46 -1.78 -21.49
C THR A 63 10.44 -0.68 -21.70
N ARG A 64 9.40 -0.93 -22.50
CA ARG A 64 8.33 0.03 -22.75
C ARG A 64 7.46 0.22 -21.52
N ILE A 65 7.16 -0.85 -20.78
CA ILE A 65 6.40 -0.82 -19.53
C ILE A 65 7.13 0.06 -18.50
N ARG A 66 8.43 -0.17 -18.29
CA ARG A 66 9.23 0.61 -17.35
C ARG A 66 9.26 2.10 -17.69
N ARG A 67 9.47 2.45 -18.97
CA ARG A 67 9.46 3.86 -19.43
C ARG A 67 8.13 4.56 -19.22
N ARG A 68 7.01 3.82 -19.23
CA ARG A 68 5.68 4.36 -18.94
C ARG A 68 5.51 4.62 -17.46
N LEU A 69 5.89 3.64 -16.63
CA LEU A 69 5.86 3.74 -15.18
C LEU A 69 6.74 4.89 -14.65
N GLU A 70 7.93 5.09 -15.22
CA GLU A 70 8.81 6.23 -14.87
C GLU A 70 8.18 7.61 -15.15
N ARG A 71 7.13 7.68 -15.96
CA ARG A 71 6.41 8.92 -16.31
C ARG A 71 5.10 9.08 -15.56
N GLU A 72 4.74 8.14 -14.71
CA GLU A 72 3.57 8.24 -13.86
C GLU A 72 3.72 9.37 -12.86
N ARG A 73 2.59 9.86 -12.37
CA ARG A 73 2.54 10.96 -11.40
C ARG A 73 3.26 10.63 -10.10
N PHE A 74 3.18 9.37 -9.68
CA PHE A 74 3.84 8.85 -8.49
C PHE A 74 4.77 7.75 -8.93
N VAL A 75 6.08 7.96 -8.82
CA VAL A 75 7.09 6.95 -9.14
C VAL A 75 7.42 6.18 -7.87
N LEU A 76 7.29 4.86 -7.92
CA LEU A 76 7.65 3.98 -6.80
C LEU A 76 9.05 3.42 -7.03
N PRO A 77 10.03 3.72 -6.17
CA PRO A 77 11.35 3.11 -6.24
C PRO A 77 11.28 1.58 -6.09
N GLU A 78 12.26 0.89 -6.67
CA GLU A 78 12.38 -0.56 -6.52
C GLU A 78 12.63 -0.93 -5.05
N GLY A 79 11.85 -1.87 -4.52
CA GLY A 79 11.96 -2.30 -3.11
C GLY A 79 11.27 -1.38 -2.10
N ALA A 80 10.63 -0.30 -2.54
CA ALA A 80 9.93 0.65 -1.68
C ALA A 80 8.41 0.40 -1.58
N SER A 81 7.89 -0.66 -2.22
CA SER A 81 6.47 -0.92 -2.17
C SER A 81 6.04 -1.43 -0.79
N PHE A 82 4.76 -1.24 -0.47
CA PHE A 82 4.16 -1.84 0.72
C PHE A 82 4.39 -3.35 0.76
N TYR A 83 4.36 -4.02 -0.40
CA TYR A 83 4.53 -5.48 -0.48
C TYR A 83 5.96 -5.89 -0.15
N ASP A 84 6.96 -5.13 -0.62
CA ASP A 84 8.37 -5.38 -0.29
C ASP A 84 8.61 -5.25 1.22
N LEU A 85 8.07 -4.20 1.84
CA LEU A 85 8.14 -4.01 3.29
C LEU A 85 7.37 -5.08 4.05
N TYR A 86 6.22 -5.52 3.54
CA TYR A 86 5.41 -6.55 4.16
C TYR A 86 6.11 -7.92 4.14
N GLU A 87 6.78 -8.27 3.05
CA GLU A 87 7.60 -9.49 2.97
C GLU A 87 8.76 -9.45 3.99
N ALA A 88 9.42 -8.30 4.12
CA ALA A 88 10.52 -8.08 5.06
C ALA A 88 10.08 -7.75 6.51
N ARG A 89 8.78 -7.81 6.85
CA ARG A 89 8.25 -7.30 8.14
C ARG A 89 8.87 -7.91 9.40
N ASN A 90 9.43 -9.11 9.29
CA ASN A 90 10.07 -9.83 10.40
C ASN A 90 11.60 -9.69 10.38
N GLU A 91 12.17 -8.97 9.42
CA GLU A 91 13.60 -8.74 9.37
C GLU A 91 14.04 -7.73 10.42
N ALA A 92 15.23 -7.96 10.99
CA ALA A 92 15.78 -7.12 12.04
C ALA A 92 16.01 -5.67 11.60
N ASN A 93 16.20 -5.43 10.29
CA ASN A 93 16.46 -4.13 9.71
C ASN A 93 15.21 -3.49 9.06
N ILE A 94 13.99 -3.92 9.41
CA ILE A 94 12.75 -3.36 8.84
C ILE A 94 12.66 -1.83 8.99
N GLY A 95 13.15 -1.27 10.10
CA GLY A 95 13.18 0.18 10.31
C GLY A 95 14.06 0.92 9.30
N GLU A 96 15.22 0.35 8.95
CA GLU A 96 16.11 0.93 7.93
C GLU A 96 15.47 0.87 6.54
N ARG A 97 14.79 -0.24 6.22
CA ARG A 97 14.06 -0.41 4.96
C ARG A 97 12.94 0.61 4.81
N ILE A 98 12.18 0.87 5.89
CA ILE A 98 11.13 1.90 5.91
C ILE A 98 11.72 3.30 5.68
N ASN A 99 12.91 3.61 6.21
CA ASN A 99 13.53 4.92 6.03
C ASN A 99 14.02 5.20 4.60
N ILE A 100 14.21 4.16 3.80
CA ILE A 100 14.70 4.25 2.41
C ILE A 100 13.53 4.26 1.41
N ALA A 101 12.37 3.73 1.83
CA ALA A 101 11.16 3.61 1.02
C ALA A 101 10.47 4.96 0.75
#